data_AF-A0A0N0MGB5-F1
#
_entry.id   AF-A0A0N0MGB5-F1
#
_cell.length_a   1.000
_cell.length_b   1.000
_cell.length_c   1.000
_cell.angle_alpha   90.00
_cell.angle_beta   90.00
_cell.angle_gamma   90.00
#
_symmetry.space_group_name_H-M   'P 1'
#
loop_
_entity.id
_entity.type
_entity.pdbx_description
1 polymer ?
#
loop_
_entity_poly.entity_id
_entity_poly.type
_entity_poly.pdbx_seq_one_letter_code
_entity_poly.pdbx_strand_id
1 'polypeptide(L)'
;MDIFRRAGLDDLSDDESCLQTLSTEKARAEFTVKLKDFLKSLEIILPRPEGLPFVRDAKRLAYIQARARNRYRDIPEIGSDVGAKVRKLIDDHVISLGINPKIPPVQLTDAEFDNQVGQASGNRAKASEMEHAIRSHIRKNLEADPVRFKKMSERLNDILKGFGQQWDRIIEQLQAIIDELRGKAKTMDDEASSDIPEIYLPFLRTVLAACVPDDANSAERLHSLHEMTREVVDRVIEEIGANRSLWSSFKMADQENLRSEIFEIIFNTHIPGFGVSKAEALAGQLMQQAKANDDKLRAA
;
A
#
# COMPACT_ATOMS: atom_id res chain seq x y z
N MET A 1 25.26 6.10 -11.41
CA MET A 1 25.27 6.85 -12.68
C MET A 1 24.95 5.98 -13.89
N ASP A 2 25.38 4.72 -13.94
CA ASP A 2 25.13 3.85 -15.10
C ASP A 2 23.64 3.59 -15.41
N ILE A 3 22.73 3.74 -14.45
CA ILE A 3 21.29 3.60 -14.69
C ILE A 3 20.81 4.70 -15.65
N PHE A 4 21.14 5.97 -15.35
CA PHE A 4 20.77 7.11 -16.18
C PHE A 4 21.54 7.11 -17.51
N ARG A 5 22.83 6.78 -17.50
CA ARG A 5 23.63 6.66 -18.73
C ARG A 5 23.14 5.54 -19.66
N ARG A 6 22.73 4.38 -19.12
CA ARG A 6 22.10 3.32 -19.92
C ARG A 6 20.78 3.77 -20.55
N ALA A 7 20.12 4.74 -19.95
CA ALA A 7 18.91 5.38 -20.49
C ALA A 7 19.22 6.58 -21.41
N GLY A 8 20.51 6.86 -21.71
CA GLY A 8 20.92 7.97 -22.58
C GLY A 8 20.91 9.34 -21.90
N LEU A 9 20.81 9.39 -20.56
CA LEU A 9 20.83 10.62 -19.79
C LEU A 9 22.24 10.89 -19.25
N ASP A 10 23.01 11.68 -20.02
CA ASP A 10 24.34 12.15 -19.62
C ASP A 10 24.26 13.40 -18.73
N ASP A 11 23.26 14.24 -18.97
CA ASP A 11 22.90 15.35 -18.09
C ASP A 11 21.67 14.98 -17.25
N LEU A 12 21.79 15.19 -15.94
CA LEU A 12 20.73 14.92 -14.99
C LEU A 12 19.84 16.13 -14.76
N SER A 13 19.89 17.21 -15.57
CA SER A 13 19.10 18.43 -15.40
C SER A 13 17.59 18.25 -15.64
N ASP A 14 17.20 17.26 -16.46
CA ASP A 14 15.79 16.92 -16.67
C ASP A 14 15.29 15.96 -15.58
N ASP A 15 14.57 16.53 -14.60
CA ASP A 15 13.97 15.78 -13.51
C ASP A 15 13.03 14.67 -14.00
N GLU A 16 12.19 14.95 -14.99
CA GLU A 16 11.13 14.03 -15.40
C GLU A 16 11.70 12.82 -16.15
N SER A 17 12.68 13.05 -17.02
CA SER A 17 13.40 11.95 -17.68
C SER A 17 14.15 11.08 -16.67
N CYS A 18 14.75 11.70 -15.65
CA CYS A 18 15.37 10.97 -14.54
C CYS A 18 14.34 10.12 -13.78
N LEU A 19 13.19 10.70 -13.42
CA LEU A 19 12.12 9.98 -12.73
C LEU A 19 11.55 8.86 -13.58
N GLN A 20 11.33 9.07 -14.88
CA GLN A 20 10.85 8.05 -15.80
C GLN A 20 11.80 6.85 -15.89
N THR A 21 13.11 7.10 -15.85
CA THR A 21 14.12 6.02 -15.78
C THR A 21 13.94 5.16 -14.53
N LEU A 22 13.43 5.75 -13.44
CA LEU A 22 13.11 5.10 -12.17
C LEU A 22 11.67 4.54 -12.11
N SER A 23 10.98 4.40 -13.24
CA SER A 23 9.59 3.89 -13.29
C SER A 23 9.44 2.44 -12.84
N THR A 24 10.48 1.62 -12.96
CA THR A 24 10.45 0.21 -12.52
C THR A 24 11.00 0.04 -11.12
N GLU A 25 10.42 -0.88 -10.34
CA GLU A 25 10.88 -1.22 -8.99
C GLU A 25 12.36 -1.65 -8.98
N LYS A 26 12.77 -2.43 -9.99
CA LYS A 26 14.18 -2.83 -10.17
C LYS A 26 15.11 -1.63 -10.34
N ALA A 27 14.72 -0.64 -11.16
CA ALA A 27 15.52 0.56 -11.35
C ALA A 27 15.59 1.40 -10.07
N ARG A 28 14.49 1.51 -9.32
CA ARG A 28 14.47 2.20 -8.01
C ARG A 28 15.35 1.52 -6.98
N ALA A 29 15.29 0.19 -6.89
CA ALA A 29 16.13 -0.59 -5.99
C ALA A 29 17.62 -0.42 -6.34
N GLU A 30 17.97 -0.58 -7.63
CA GLU A 30 19.35 -0.40 -8.09
C GLU A 30 19.86 1.03 -7.81
N PHE A 31 19.03 2.04 -8.07
CA PHE A 31 19.36 3.43 -7.82
C PHE A 31 19.56 3.72 -6.33
N THR A 32 18.67 3.22 -5.47
CA THR A 32 18.72 3.42 -4.02
C THR A 32 20.00 2.83 -3.43
N VAL A 33 20.37 1.62 -3.83
CA VAL A 33 21.61 0.97 -3.37
C VAL A 33 22.84 1.76 -3.84
N LYS A 34 22.92 2.09 -5.13
CA LYS A 34 24.07 2.82 -5.69
C LYS A 34 24.21 4.24 -5.11
N LEU A 35 23.10 4.94 -4.86
CA LEU A 35 23.12 6.25 -4.23
C LEU A 35 23.65 6.15 -2.80
N LYS A 36 23.16 5.17 -2.04
CA LYS A 36 23.62 4.91 -0.67
C LYS A 36 25.12 4.64 -0.62
N ASP A 37 25.64 3.79 -1.49
CA ASP A 37 27.08 3.49 -1.55
C ASP A 37 27.90 4.73 -1.92
N PHE A 38 27.43 5.52 -2.88
CA PHE A 38 28.07 6.78 -3.27
C PHE A 38 28.11 7.80 -2.12
N LEU A 39 27.01 7.98 -1.39
CA LEU A 39 26.96 8.90 -0.25
C LEU A 39 27.91 8.48 0.88
N LYS A 40 28.03 7.17 1.12
CA LYS A 40 29.01 6.62 2.07
C LYS A 40 30.45 6.86 1.63
N SER A 41 30.76 6.65 0.35
CA SER A 41 32.10 6.97 -0.18
C SER A 41 32.40 8.46 -0.10
N LEU A 42 31.41 9.32 -0.40
CA LEU A 42 31.57 10.76 -0.29
C LEU A 42 31.86 11.19 1.14
N GLU A 43 31.18 10.61 2.13
CA GLU A 43 31.43 10.89 3.54
C GLU A 43 32.90 10.66 3.94
N ILE A 44 33.50 9.57 3.46
CA ILE A 44 34.90 9.22 3.75
C ILE A 44 35.86 10.27 3.16
N ILE A 45 35.55 10.80 1.98
CA ILE A 45 36.45 11.67 1.21
C ILE A 45 36.22 13.15 1.52
N LEU A 46 35.00 13.57 1.89
CA LEU A 46 34.61 14.97 2.13
C LEU A 46 35.45 15.74 3.16
N PRO A 47 36.13 15.11 4.16
CA PRO A 47 37.11 15.81 4.99
C PRO A 47 38.28 16.42 4.20
N ARG A 48 38.53 15.92 2.98
CA ARG A 48 39.59 16.38 2.09
C ARG A 48 39.00 17.18 0.90
N PRO A 49 39.75 18.16 0.34
CA PRO A 49 39.26 19.00 -0.75
C PRO A 49 38.89 18.21 -2.03
N GLU A 50 39.46 17.02 -2.22
CA GLU A 50 39.18 16.13 -3.35
C GLU A 50 37.72 15.62 -3.35
N GLY A 51 37.01 15.69 -2.21
CA GLY A 51 35.60 15.34 -2.12
C GLY A 51 34.64 16.42 -2.62
N LEU A 52 35.08 17.69 -2.67
CA LEU A 52 34.23 18.83 -3.02
C LEU A 52 33.58 18.75 -4.42
N PRO A 53 34.28 18.27 -5.48
CA PRO A 53 33.68 18.16 -6.81
C PRO A 53 32.42 17.28 -6.86
N PHE A 54 32.32 16.27 -5.98
CA PHE A 54 31.23 15.30 -5.97
C PHE A 54 29.99 15.76 -5.17
N VAL A 55 30.12 16.86 -4.42
CA VAL A 55 29.04 17.41 -3.59
C VAL A 55 27.83 17.82 -4.44
N ARG A 56 28.08 18.39 -5.62
CA ARG A 56 27.01 18.80 -6.55
C ARG A 56 26.20 17.59 -7.02
N ASP A 57 26.89 16.50 -7.36
CA ASP A 57 26.24 15.29 -7.84
C ASP A 57 25.45 14.60 -6.71
N ALA A 58 25.98 14.59 -5.49
CA ALA A 58 25.27 14.09 -4.31
C ALA A 58 23.97 14.87 -4.05
N LYS A 59 24.03 16.20 -4.12
CA LYS A 59 22.86 17.06 -4.02
C LYS A 59 21.82 16.75 -5.09
N ARG A 60 22.25 16.63 -6.35
CA ARG A 60 21.35 16.34 -7.48
C ARG A 60 20.68 14.98 -7.35
N LEU A 61 21.45 13.94 -7.03
CA LEU A 61 20.93 12.58 -6.89
C LEU A 61 20.03 12.44 -5.66
N ALA A 62 20.35 13.11 -4.55
CA ALA A 62 19.49 13.15 -3.38
C ALA A 62 18.15 13.84 -3.68
N TYR A 63 18.16 14.92 -4.46
CA TYR A 63 16.93 15.56 -4.91
C TYR A 63 16.09 14.66 -5.82
N ILE A 64 16.70 13.97 -6.78
CA ILE A 64 16.00 12.97 -7.62
C ILE A 64 15.41 11.85 -6.75
N GLN A 65 16.14 11.38 -5.74
CA GLN A 65 15.66 10.37 -4.80
C GLN A 65 14.44 10.87 -4.01
N ALA A 66 14.47 12.10 -3.51
CA ALA A 66 13.36 12.68 -2.77
C ALA A 66 12.11 12.84 -3.65
N ARG A 67 12.28 13.31 -4.90
CA ARG A 67 11.18 13.35 -5.88
C ARG A 67 10.63 11.97 -6.20
N ALA A 68 11.50 10.99 -6.40
CA ALA A 68 11.11 9.62 -6.67
C ALA A 68 10.36 9.01 -5.48
N ARG A 69 10.79 9.28 -4.24
CA ARG A 69 10.11 8.86 -3.02
C ARG A 69 8.69 9.41 -2.94
N ASN A 70 8.50 10.68 -3.26
CA ASN A 70 7.18 11.31 -3.27
C ASN A 70 6.25 10.72 -4.34
N ARG A 71 6.77 10.49 -5.56
CA ARG A 71 6.00 9.92 -6.67
C ARG A 71 5.65 8.45 -6.45
N TYR A 72 6.66 7.61 -6.23
CA TYR A 72 6.53 6.15 -6.25
C TYR A 72 6.13 5.55 -4.90
N ARG A 73 6.35 6.27 -3.79
CA ARG A 73 5.91 5.91 -2.43
C ARG A 73 6.42 4.55 -1.91
N ASP A 74 7.41 3.97 -2.57
CA ASP A 74 8.04 2.69 -2.23
C ASP A 74 9.55 2.83 -1.99
N ILE A 75 10.10 4.03 -2.09
CA ILE A 75 11.50 4.32 -1.80
C ILE A 75 11.64 4.71 -0.32
N PRO A 76 12.57 4.09 0.43
CA PRO A 76 12.83 4.44 1.82
C PRO A 76 13.52 5.81 1.94
N GLU A 77 13.52 6.36 3.16
CA GLU A 77 14.36 7.51 3.48
C GLU A 77 15.84 7.18 3.34
N ILE A 78 16.65 8.21 3.09
CA ILE A 78 18.09 8.09 3.25
C ILE A 78 18.38 7.93 4.74
N GLY A 79 18.68 6.68 5.12
CA GLY A 79 18.79 6.24 6.51
C GLY A 79 19.96 6.86 7.27
N SER A 80 20.03 6.51 8.57
CA SER A 80 21.07 6.92 9.54
C SER A 80 22.50 6.53 9.12
N ASP A 81 22.62 5.63 8.15
CA ASP A 81 23.85 5.04 7.66
C ASP A 81 24.65 5.91 6.68
N VAL A 82 24.13 7.10 6.35
CA VAL A 82 24.89 8.21 5.74
C VAL A 82 25.38 9.14 6.85
N GLY A 83 26.60 9.66 6.78
CA GLY A 83 27.12 10.58 7.81
C GLY A 83 26.25 11.80 8.04
N ALA A 84 26.18 12.25 9.29
CA ALA A 84 25.38 13.43 9.67
C ALA A 84 25.73 14.68 8.83
N LYS A 85 27.00 14.86 8.45
CA LYS A 85 27.45 15.98 7.62
C LYS A 85 26.94 15.90 6.18
N VAL A 86 27.06 14.74 5.54
CA VAL A 86 26.56 14.52 4.17
C VAL A 86 25.04 14.58 4.15
N ARG A 87 24.37 13.95 5.13
CA ARG A 87 22.91 14.01 5.29
C ARG A 87 22.42 15.46 5.42
N LYS A 88 23.00 16.24 6.33
CA LYS A 88 22.63 17.65 6.49
C LYS A 88 22.80 18.43 5.18
N LEU A 89 23.91 18.21 4.49
CA LEU A 89 24.20 18.90 3.23
C LEU A 89 23.17 18.60 2.13
N ILE A 90 22.74 17.34 2.01
CA ILE A 90 21.72 16.95 1.04
C ILE A 90 20.33 17.39 1.49
N ASP A 91 19.99 17.25 2.77
CA ASP A 91 18.69 17.67 3.33
C ASP A 91 18.49 19.18 3.14
N ASP A 92 19.49 20.00 3.51
CA ASP A 92 19.44 21.46 3.36
C ASP A 92 19.18 21.84 1.88
N HIS A 93 19.79 21.10 0.94
CA HIS A 93 19.58 21.32 -0.48
C HIS A 93 18.18 20.91 -0.95
N VAL A 94 17.71 19.72 -0.56
CA VAL A 94 16.39 19.21 -0.95
C VAL A 94 15.27 20.10 -0.37
N ILE A 95 15.44 20.57 0.87
CA ILE A 95 14.56 21.54 1.53
C ILE A 95 14.57 22.88 0.79
N SER A 96 15.74 23.37 0.34
CA SER A 96 15.80 24.61 -0.43
C SER A 96 15.07 24.55 -1.77
N LEU A 97 14.83 23.34 -2.28
CA LEU A 97 14.05 23.07 -3.50
C LEU A 97 12.58 22.76 -3.20
N GLY A 98 12.13 22.97 -1.95
CA GLY A 98 10.72 22.83 -1.57
C GLY A 98 10.29 21.43 -1.15
N ILE A 99 11.21 20.47 -1.03
CA ILE A 99 10.90 19.11 -0.59
C ILE A 99 11.50 18.88 0.79
N ASN A 100 10.68 18.54 1.78
CA ASN A 100 11.18 18.10 3.08
C ASN A 100 11.28 16.56 3.11
N PRO A 101 12.48 15.97 3.05
CA PRO A 101 12.64 14.52 2.96
C PRO A 101 12.15 13.76 4.20
N LYS A 102 11.96 14.47 5.33
CA LYS A 102 11.45 13.92 6.59
C LYS A 102 9.92 13.81 6.62
N ILE A 103 9.23 14.55 5.75
CA ILE A 103 7.77 14.47 5.65
C ILE A 103 7.44 13.27 4.76
N PRO A 104 6.58 12.33 5.21
CA PRO A 104 6.16 11.22 4.38
C PRO A 104 5.40 11.74 3.14
N PRO A 105 5.43 11.00 2.01
CA PRO A 105 4.66 11.38 0.82
C PRO A 105 3.17 11.55 1.15
N VAL A 106 2.53 12.54 0.53
CA VAL A 106 1.09 12.76 0.65
C VAL A 106 0.34 11.51 0.21
N GLN A 107 -0.58 11.08 1.07
CA GLN A 107 -1.43 9.92 0.90
C GLN A 107 -2.64 10.26 0.03
N LEU A 108 -3.20 9.23 -0.59
CA LEU A 108 -4.40 9.35 -1.43
C LEU A 108 -5.59 9.99 -0.70
N THR A 109 -5.69 9.79 0.62
CA THR A 109 -6.75 10.31 1.49
C THR A 109 -6.55 11.75 1.96
N ASP A 110 -5.37 12.33 1.74
CA ASP A 110 -5.05 13.66 2.24
C ASP A 110 -5.74 14.75 1.39
N ALA A 111 -6.15 15.84 2.04
CA ALA A 111 -6.82 16.96 1.37
C ALA A 111 -5.96 17.63 0.28
N GLU A 112 -4.64 17.60 0.43
CA GLU A 112 -3.68 18.22 -0.48
C GLU A 112 -3.33 17.35 -1.69
N PHE A 113 -3.77 16.09 -1.71
CA PHE A 113 -3.37 15.13 -2.74
C PHE A 113 -3.69 15.61 -4.15
N ASP A 114 -4.91 16.13 -4.37
CA ASP A 114 -5.37 16.56 -5.69
C ASP A 114 -4.53 17.76 -6.19
N ASN A 115 -4.14 18.66 -5.27
CA ASN A 115 -3.25 19.79 -5.57
C ASN A 115 -1.85 19.32 -5.95
N GLN A 116 -1.28 18.35 -5.22
CA GLN A 116 0.05 17.83 -5.54
C GLN A 116 0.07 17.16 -6.90
N VAL A 117 -0.89 16.27 -7.17
CA VAL A 117 -1.00 15.57 -8.45
C VAL A 117 -1.25 16.56 -9.60
N GLY A 118 -1.94 17.67 -9.35
CA GLY A 118 -2.13 18.77 -10.31
C GLY A 118 -0.84 19.53 -10.67
N GLN A 119 0.20 19.49 -9.82
CA GLN A 119 1.49 20.15 -10.07
C GLN A 119 2.44 19.30 -10.94
N ALA A 120 2.08 18.05 -11.25
CA ALA A 120 2.90 17.18 -12.07
C ALA A 120 3.08 17.73 -13.50
N SER A 121 4.27 17.59 -14.06
CA SER A 121 4.65 18.08 -15.40
C SER A 121 4.10 17.19 -16.51
N GLY A 122 2.80 17.34 -16.75
CA GLY A 122 2.07 16.70 -17.84
C GLY A 122 1.30 15.44 -17.43
N ASN A 123 0.45 14.98 -18.33
CA ASN A 123 -0.56 13.95 -18.03
C ASN A 123 0.05 12.59 -17.70
N ARG A 124 1.21 12.27 -18.29
CA ARG A 124 1.95 11.06 -17.96
C ARG A 124 2.50 11.07 -16.54
N ALA A 125 3.10 12.18 -16.12
CA ALA A 125 3.62 12.35 -14.76
C ALA A 125 2.47 12.28 -13.74
N LYS A 126 1.36 12.95 -14.05
CA LYS A 126 0.12 12.91 -13.27
C LYS A 126 -0.42 11.49 -13.10
N ALA A 127 -0.57 10.75 -14.21
CA ALA A 127 -1.02 9.36 -14.20
C ALA A 127 -0.07 8.47 -13.37
N SER A 128 1.25 8.64 -13.52
CA SER A 128 2.24 7.89 -12.75
C SER A 128 2.14 8.14 -11.24
N GLU A 129 1.85 9.38 -10.82
CA GLU A 129 1.67 9.72 -9.40
C GLU A 129 0.37 9.13 -8.84
N MET A 130 -0.72 9.19 -9.60
CA MET A 130 -1.99 8.58 -9.23
C MET A 130 -1.88 7.05 -9.13
N GLU A 131 -1.25 6.40 -10.11
CA GLU A 131 -1.01 4.95 -10.11
C GLU A 131 -0.29 4.50 -8.83
N HIS A 132 0.80 5.16 -8.48
CA HIS A 132 1.60 4.77 -7.33
C HIS A 132 0.94 5.13 -5.99
N ALA A 133 0.14 6.19 -5.95
CA ALA A 133 -0.71 6.49 -4.82
C ALA A 133 -1.74 5.37 -4.58
N ILE A 134 -2.43 4.94 -5.63
CA ILE A 134 -3.39 3.83 -5.57
C ILE A 134 -2.69 2.55 -5.13
N ARG A 135 -1.57 2.17 -5.76
CA ARG A 135 -0.80 0.97 -5.36
C ARG A 135 -0.34 1.01 -3.91
N SER A 136 0.16 2.16 -3.45
CA SER A 136 0.58 2.34 -2.06
C SER A 136 -0.60 2.16 -1.10
N HIS A 137 -1.75 2.75 -1.42
CA HIS A 137 -2.96 2.62 -0.62
C HIS A 137 -3.51 1.18 -0.60
N ILE A 138 -3.54 0.50 -1.75
CA ILE A 138 -3.90 -0.93 -1.85
C ILE A 138 -2.97 -1.76 -0.98
N ARG A 139 -1.65 -1.59 -1.09
CA ARG A 139 -0.67 -2.36 -0.32
C ARG A 139 -0.86 -2.19 1.19
N LYS A 140 -1.11 -0.96 1.65
CA LYS A 140 -1.31 -0.66 3.08
C LYS A 140 -2.59 -1.29 3.66
N ASN A 141 -3.63 -1.40 2.85
CA ASN A 141 -4.94 -1.88 3.31
C ASN A 141 -5.26 -3.32 2.84
N LEU A 142 -4.32 -3.99 2.16
CA LEU A 142 -4.54 -5.32 1.60
C LEU A 142 -4.95 -6.33 2.68
N GLU A 143 -4.30 -6.31 3.84
CA GLU A 143 -4.67 -7.21 4.94
C GLU A 143 -6.00 -6.83 5.59
N ALA A 144 -6.48 -5.59 5.46
CA ALA A 144 -7.75 -5.18 6.04
C ALA A 144 -8.95 -5.72 5.25
N ASP A 145 -8.88 -5.71 3.91
CA ASP A 145 -9.92 -6.24 3.00
C ASP A 145 -9.27 -6.86 1.74
N PRO A 146 -8.73 -8.09 1.83
CA PRO A 146 -7.90 -8.68 0.79
C PRO A 146 -8.65 -8.87 -0.52
N VAL A 147 -9.94 -9.20 -0.45
CA VAL A 147 -10.78 -9.44 -1.62
C VAL A 147 -11.01 -8.13 -2.39
N ARG A 148 -11.46 -7.07 -1.69
CA ARG A 148 -11.72 -5.76 -2.32
C ARG A 148 -10.45 -5.18 -2.92
N PHE A 149 -9.35 -5.18 -2.16
CA PHE A 149 -8.10 -4.57 -2.62
C PHE A 149 -7.40 -5.38 -3.72
N LYS A 150 -7.58 -6.71 -3.78
CA LYS A 150 -7.13 -7.53 -4.90
C LYS A 150 -7.90 -7.22 -6.18
N LYS A 151 -9.24 -7.19 -6.13
CA LYS A 151 -10.11 -6.79 -7.26
C LYS A 151 -9.75 -5.39 -7.77
N MET A 152 -9.45 -4.47 -6.85
CA MET A 152 -9.00 -3.12 -7.20
C MET A 152 -7.63 -3.11 -7.88
N SER A 153 -6.69 -3.93 -7.42
CA SER A 153 -5.36 -4.08 -8.03
C SER A 153 -5.46 -4.63 -9.45
N GLU A 154 -6.32 -5.62 -9.66
CA GLU A 154 -6.61 -6.19 -10.99
C GLU A 154 -7.18 -5.12 -11.92
N ARG A 155 -8.23 -4.41 -11.49
CA ARG A 155 -8.84 -3.29 -12.25
C ARG A 155 -7.82 -2.20 -12.59
N LEU A 156 -6.95 -1.83 -11.66
CA LEU A 156 -5.87 -0.87 -11.93
C LEU A 156 -4.96 -1.37 -13.06
N ASN A 157 -4.53 -2.63 -13.00
CA ASN A 157 -3.67 -3.21 -14.03
C ASN A 157 -4.37 -3.30 -15.39
N ASP A 158 -5.68 -3.58 -15.41
CA ASP A 158 -6.47 -3.63 -16.63
C ASP A 158 -6.63 -2.25 -17.27
N ILE A 159 -6.84 -1.20 -16.48
CA ILE A 159 -6.83 0.20 -16.97
C ILE A 159 -5.48 0.53 -17.60
N LEU A 160 -4.38 0.25 -16.91
CA LEU A 160 -3.04 0.59 -17.39
C LEU A 160 -2.67 -0.18 -18.67
N LYS A 161 -3.10 -1.44 -18.79
CA LYS A 161 -2.90 -2.25 -20.01
C LYS A 161 -3.83 -1.85 -21.15
N GLY A 162 -5.09 -1.56 -20.85
CA GLY A 162 -6.14 -1.30 -21.84
C GLY A 162 -6.01 0.03 -22.56
N PHE A 163 -5.49 1.07 -21.89
CA PHE A 163 -5.42 2.42 -22.44
C PHE A 163 -4.06 2.82 -23.03
N GLY A 164 -2.99 2.03 -22.82
CA GLY A 164 -1.67 2.29 -23.40
C GLY A 164 -1.12 3.69 -23.04
N GLN A 165 -0.94 4.56 -24.03
CA GLN A 165 -0.47 5.95 -23.84
C GLN A 165 -1.59 7.00 -23.85
N GLN A 166 -2.86 6.60 -23.71
CA GLN A 166 -4.00 7.52 -23.61
C GLN A 166 -4.09 8.11 -22.20
N TRP A 167 -3.11 8.97 -21.84
CA TRP A 167 -2.92 9.47 -20.47
C TRP A 167 -4.14 10.20 -19.91
N ASP A 168 -4.89 10.94 -20.72
CA ASP A 168 -6.09 11.65 -20.29
C ASP A 168 -7.16 10.68 -19.78
N ARG A 169 -7.43 9.62 -20.55
CA ARG A 169 -8.38 8.56 -20.16
C ARG A 169 -7.88 7.77 -18.95
N ILE A 170 -6.58 7.51 -18.87
CA ILE A 170 -5.99 6.87 -17.68
C ILE A 170 -6.26 7.73 -16.45
N ILE A 171 -5.98 9.04 -16.50
CA ILE A 171 -6.24 9.95 -15.38
C ILE A 171 -7.71 9.90 -14.95
N GLU A 172 -8.65 9.96 -15.90
CA GLU A 172 -10.09 9.87 -15.60
C GLU A 172 -10.45 8.57 -14.87
N GLN A 173 -9.97 7.43 -15.36
CA GLN A 173 -10.23 6.12 -14.75
C GLN A 173 -9.54 5.96 -13.38
N LEU A 174 -8.33 6.48 -13.22
CA LEU A 174 -7.63 6.49 -11.94
C LEU A 174 -8.34 7.40 -10.93
N GLN A 175 -8.89 8.54 -11.36
CA GLN A 175 -9.68 9.41 -10.50
C GLN A 175 -10.91 8.69 -9.96
N ALA A 176 -11.61 7.93 -10.80
CA ALA A 176 -12.75 7.12 -10.37
C ALA A 176 -12.37 6.08 -9.30
N ILE A 177 -11.20 5.43 -9.43
CA ILE A 177 -10.66 4.55 -8.38
C ILE A 177 -10.38 5.33 -7.09
N ILE A 178 -9.77 6.51 -7.18
CA ILE A 178 -9.44 7.34 -6.02
C ILE A 178 -10.71 7.77 -5.28
N ASP A 179 -11.76 8.15 -5.99
CA ASP A 179 -13.02 8.57 -5.38
C ASP A 179 -13.72 7.41 -4.67
N GLU A 180 -13.66 6.20 -5.24
CA GLU A 180 -14.14 4.96 -4.58
C GLU A 180 -13.33 4.63 -3.32
N LEU A 181 -11.99 4.77 -3.36
CA LEU A 181 -11.12 4.55 -2.20
C LEU A 181 -11.34 5.58 -1.09
N ARG A 182 -11.73 6.80 -1.44
CA ARG A 182 -12.10 7.86 -0.48
C ARG A 182 -13.52 7.72 0.08
N GLY A 183 -14.28 6.71 -0.36
CA GLY A 183 -15.69 6.54 0.03
C GLY A 183 -16.62 7.62 -0.56
N LYS A 184 -16.17 8.37 -1.56
CA LYS A 184 -16.99 9.35 -2.28
C LYS A 184 -17.92 8.69 -3.30
N ALA A 185 -17.63 7.45 -3.69
CA ALA A 185 -18.49 6.61 -4.52
C ALA A 185 -18.89 5.35 -3.72
N LYS A 186 -20.20 5.07 -3.66
CA LYS A 186 -20.72 3.78 -3.19
C LYS A 186 -20.37 2.71 -4.21
N THR A 187 -19.94 1.54 -3.74
CA THR A 187 -19.68 0.39 -4.62
C THR A 187 -21.00 -0.24 -5.07
N MET A 188 -21.06 -0.77 -6.29
CA MET A 188 -22.21 -1.60 -6.72
C MET A 188 -22.40 -2.86 -5.85
N ASP A 189 -21.35 -3.28 -5.14
CA ASP A 189 -21.40 -4.41 -4.19
C ASP A 189 -22.08 -4.04 -2.84
N ASP A 190 -22.47 -2.77 -2.62
CA ASP A 190 -23.16 -2.32 -1.39
C ASP A 190 -24.68 -2.60 -1.39
N GLU A 191 -25.25 -3.10 -2.50
CA GLU A 191 -26.69 -3.44 -2.56
C GLU A 191 -27.02 -4.82 -1.95
N ALA A 192 -26.02 -5.66 -1.68
CA ALA A 192 -26.22 -6.98 -1.06
C ALA A 192 -26.14 -6.97 0.48
N SER A 193 -25.87 -5.83 1.11
CA SER A 193 -25.39 -5.73 2.50
C SER A 193 -26.34 -5.01 3.48
N SER A 194 -27.65 -5.02 3.23
CA SER A 194 -28.56 -4.17 4.02
C SER A 194 -28.72 -4.56 5.51
N ASP A 195 -28.20 -5.73 5.95
CA ASP A 195 -28.42 -6.26 7.32
C ASP A 195 -27.15 -6.44 8.18
N ILE A 196 -25.96 -6.08 7.69
CA ILE A 196 -24.68 -6.29 8.41
C ILE A 196 -23.95 -4.96 8.64
N PRO A 197 -23.40 -4.68 9.84
CA PRO A 197 -22.65 -3.46 10.10
C PRO A 197 -21.40 -3.33 9.22
N GLU A 198 -21.02 -2.10 8.84
CA GLU A 198 -19.94 -1.83 7.89
C GLU A 198 -18.59 -2.47 8.27
N ILE A 199 -18.31 -2.61 9.57
CA ILE A 199 -17.06 -3.19 10.08
C ILE A 199 -16.92 -4.71 9.79
N TYR A 200 -18.04 -5.40 9.53
CA TYR A 200 -18.07 -6.85 9.24
C TYR A 200 -17.92 -7.11 7.74
N LEU A 201 -18.17 -6.12 6.88
CA LEU A 201 -18.11 -6.26 5.42
C LEU A 201 -16.78 -6.84 4.90
N PRO A 202 -15.60 -6.42 5.39
CA PRO A 202 -14.33 -6.99 4.94
C PRO A 202 -14.20 -8.50 5.23
N PHE A 203 -14.74 -8.94 6.36
CA PHE A 203 -14.73 -10.35 6.77
C PHE A 203 -15.70 -11.15 5.91
N LEU A 204 -16.91 -10.61 5.69
CA LEU A 204 -17.92 -11.22 4.84
C LEU A 204 -17.41 -11.42 3.41
N ARG A 205 -16.75 -10.42 2.83
CA ARG A 205 -16.15 -10.53 1.48
C ARG A 205 -15.14 -11.67 1.40
N THR A 206 -14.28 -11.84 2.41
CA THR A 206 -13.32 -12.96 2.47
C THR A 206 -14.02 -14.30 2.57
N VAL A 207 -15.02 -14.41 3.44
CA VAL A 207 -15.83 -15.63 3.61
C VAL A 207 -16.51 -16.01 2.28
N LEU A 208 -17.16 -15.06 1.62
CA LEU A 208 -17.83 -15.27 0.33
C LEU A 208 -16.84 -15.69 -0.76
N ALA A 209 -15.65 -15.07 -0.82
CA ALA A 209 -14.62 -15.42 -1.80
C ALA A 209 -14.00 -16.81 -1.57
N ALA A 210 -14.00 -17.30 -0.34
CA ALA A 210 -13.55 -18.66 -0.01
C ALA A 210 -14.59 -19.74 -0.37
N CYS A 211 -15.86 -19.35 -0.47
CA CYS A 211 -16.96 -20.23 -0.85
C CYS A 211 -17.05 -20.41 -2.37
N VAL A 212 -17.40 -21.61 -2.82
CA VAL A 212 -17.63 -21.88 -4.26
C VAL A 212 -19.02 -21.36 -4.63
N PRO A 213 -19.17 -20.61 -5.74
CA PRO A 213 -20.49 -20.24 -6.21
C PRO A 213 -21.27 -21.51 -6.57
N ASP A 214 -22.44 -21.67 -5.98
CA ASP A 214 -23.34 -22.79 -6.21
C ASP A 214 -24.77 -22.24 -6.29
N ASP A 215 -25.40 -22.47 -7.45
CA ASP A 215 -26.63 -21.80 -7.87
C ASP A 215 -27.88 -22.38 -7.20
N ALA A 216 -27.78 -23.51 -6.50
CA ALA A 216 -28.95 -24.28 -6.09
C ALA A 216 -29.63 -23.77 -4.79
N ASN A 217 -28.94 -23.04 -3.90
CA ASN A 217 -29.47 -22.61 -2.58
C ASN A 217 -28.84 -21.29 -2.08
N SER A 218 -28.73 -20.29 -2.96
CA SER A 218 -27.94 -19.09 -2.69
C SER A 218 -28.46 -18.25 -1.50
N ALA A 219 -29.77 -18.12 -1.31
CA ALA A 219 -30.33 -17.24 -0.26
C ALA A 219 -30.13 -17.79 1.18
N GLU A 220 -30.47 -19.05 1.43
CA GLU A 220 -30.27 -19.68 2.75
C GLU A 220 -28.79 -19.78 3.10
N ARG A 221 -27.94 -20.12 2.12
CA ARG A 221 -26.49 -20.15 2.31
C ARG A 221 -25.93 -18.77 2.61
N LEU A 222 -26.36 -17.72 1.89
CA LEU A 222 -25.94 -16.35 2.18
C LEU A 222 -26.31 -15.96 3.60
N HIS A 223 -27.52 -16.30 4.07
CA HIS A 223 -27.92 -16.04 5.45
C HIS A 223 -27.03 -16.78 6.46
N SER A 224 -26.72 -18.07 6.25
CA SER A 224 -25.80 -18.80 7.13
C SER A 224 -24.39 -18.21 7.15
N LEU A 225 -23.86 -17.76 6.00
CA LEU A 225 -22.55 -17.11 5.92
C LEU A 225 -22.56 -15.74 6.61
N HIS A 226 -23.67 -15.02 6.53
CA HIS A 226 -23.88 -13.75 7.22
C HIS A 226 -23.84 -13.94 8.74
N GLU A 227 -24.62 -14.91 9.26
CA GLU A 227 -24.63 -15.22 10.70
C GLU A 227 -23.27 -15.73 11.20
N MET A 228 -22.62 -16.63 10.45
CA MET A 228 -21.27 -17.10 10.79
C MET A 228 -20.25 -15.95 10.83
N THR A 229 -20.32 -15.03 9.87
CA THR A 229 -19.42 -13.86 9.86
C THR A 229 -19.67 -12.97 11.07
N ARG A 230 -20.94 -12.79 11.46
CA ARG A 230 -21.30 -12.04 12.66
C ARG A 230 -20.72 -12.71 13.90
N GLU A 231 -20.94 -14.01 14.07
CA GLU A 231 -20.43 -14.77 15.22
C GLU A 231 -18.90 -14.71 15.34
N VAL A 232 -18.18 -14.88 14.22
CA VAL A 232 -16.72 -14.79 14.21
C VAL A 232 -16.24 -13.39 14.60
N VAL A 233 -16.82 -12.34 14.02
CA VAL A 233 -16.39 -10.95 14.28
C VAL A 233 -16.74 -10.53 15.70
N ASP A 234 -17.93 -10.90 16.21
CA ASP A 234 -18.34 -10.64 17.59
C ASP A 234 -17.35 -11.29 18.57
N ARG A 235 -16.99 -12.57 18.33
CA ARG A 235 -16.01 -13.27 19.15
C ARG A 235 -14.64 -12.60 19.14
N VAL A 236 -14.21 -12.12 17.97
CA VAL A 236 -12.97 -11.35 17.83
C VAL A 236 -13.04 -10.03 18.62
N ILE A 237 -14.15 -9.28 18.53
CA ILE A 237 -14.35 -8.02 19.26
C ILE A 237 -14.28 -8.27 20.77
N GLU A 238 -14.95 -9.30 21.26
CA GLU A 238 -14.91 -9.70 22.68
C GLU A 238 -13.47 -9.95 23.16
N GLU A 239 -12.69 -10.74 22.41
CA GLU A 239 -11.31 -11.04 22.77
C GLU A 239 -10.39 -9.82 22.69
N ILE A 240 -10.54 -8.98 21.66
CA ILE A 240 -9.78 -7.74 21.52
C ILE A 240 -10.10 -6.76 22.66
N GLY A 241 -11.36 -6.70 23.08
CA GLY A 241 -11.85 -5.89 24.21
C GLY A 241 -11.32 -6.38 25.55
N ALA A 242 -11.30 -7.69 25.77
CA ALA A 242 -10.75 -8.32 26.97
C ALA A 242 -9.21 -8.18 27.03
N ASN A 243 -8.52 -8.33 25.90
CA ASN A 243 -7.07 -8.39 25.80
C ASN A 243 -6.48 -7.22 25.01
N ARG A 244 -6.13 -6.13 25.69
CA ARG A 244 -5.49 -4.94 25.07
C ARG A 244 -4.17 -5.23 24.35
N SER A 245 -3.47 -6.29 24.71
CA SER A 245 -2.19 -6.68 24.11
C SER A 245 -2.27 -7.99 23.31
N LEU A 246 -3.46 -8.37 22.83
CA LEU A 246 -3.68 -9.64 22.12
C LEU A 246 -2.64 -9.90 21.02
N TRP A 247 -2.35 -8.90 20.19
CA TRP A 247 -1.45 -9.01 19.03
C TRP A 247 0.05 -9.03 19.36
N SER A 248 0.42 -9.01 20.63
CA SER A 248 1.81 -9.06 21.06
C SER A 248 2.38 -10.48 20.99
N SER A 249 3.71 -10.59 20.79
CA SER A 249 4.39 -11.89 20.71
C SER A 249 4.37 -12.71 22.00
N PHE A 250 4.01 -12.12 23.15
CA PHE A 250 3.88 -12.84 24.42
C PHE A 250 2.48 -13.41 24.64
N LYS A 251 1.53 -13.14 23.72
CA LYS A 251 0.13 -13.58 23.77
C LYS A 251 -0.21 -14.61 22.68
N MET A 252 0.79 -15.37 22.23
CA MET A 252 0.62 -16.38 21.18
C MET A 252 -0.39 -17.48 21.57
N ALA A 253 -0.45 -17.86 22.84
CA ALA A 253 -1.43 -18.83 23.31
C ALA A 253 -2.87 -18.32 23.15
N ASP A 254 -3.11 -17.04 23.50
CA ASP A 254 -4.44 -16.42 23.38
C ASP A 254 -4.82 -16.22 21.89
N GLN A 255 -3.86 -15.88 21.03
CA GLN A 255 -4.07 -15.83 19.58
C GLN A 255 -4.42 -17.20 18.99
N GLU A 256 -3.76 -18.26 19.44
CA GLU A 256 -4.00 -19.63 18.96
C GLU A 256 -5.34 -20.19 19.46
N ASN A 257 -5.74 -19.84 20.69
CA ASN A 257 -7.06 -20.17 21.21
C ASN A 257 -8.15 -19.50 20.39
N LEU A 258 -8.06 -18.18 20.15
CA LEU A 258 -9.01 -17.46 19.32
C LEU A 258 -9.06 -18.03 17.89
N ARG A 259 -7.91 -18.37 17.30
CA ARG A 259 -7.85 -19.03 15.98
C ARG A 259 -8.61 -20.36 15.98
N SER A 260 -8.47 -21.16 17.03
CA SER A 260 -9.13 -22.45 17.18
C SER A 260 -10.64 -22.30 17.32
N GLU A 261 -11.10 -21.32 18.09
CA GLU A 261 -12.53 -21.00 18.24
C GLU A 261 -13.14 -20.51 16.92
N ILE A 262 -12.45 -19.62 16.19
CA ILE A 262 -12.89 -19.19 14.85
C ILE A 262 -13.00 -20.38 13.91
N PHE A 263 -12.03 -21.31 13.96
CA PHE A 263 -12.08 -22.53 13.18
C PHE A 263 -13.30 -23.39 13.54
N GLU A 264 -13.61 -23.56 14.83
CA GLU A 264 -14.78 -24.31 15.29
C GLU A 264 -16.10 -23.68 14.79
N ILE A 265 -16.25 -22.36 14.87
CA ILE A 265 -17.42 -21.63 14.35
C ILE A 265 -17.60 -21.91 12.84
N ILE A 266 -16.52 -21.76 12.07
CA ILE A 266 -16.53 -22.02 10.62
C ILE A 266 -16.88 -23.48 10.32
N PHE A 267 -16.32 -24.43 11.06
CA PHE A 267 -16.53 -25.85 10.83
C PHE A 267 -17.95 -26.31 11.17
N ASN A 268 -18.52 -25.78 12.25
CA ASN A 268 -19.88 -26.10 12.72
C ASN A 268 -20.97 -25.56 11.78
N THR A 269 -20.67 -24.53 10.99
CA THR A 269 -21.59 -23.96 9.99
C THR A 269 -21.82 -24.94 8.81
N HIS A 270 -21.04 -26.02 8.71
CA HIS A 270 -21.20 -27.09 7.71
C HIS A 270 -21.33 -26.59 6.26
N ILE A 271 -20.43 -25.70 5.85
CA ILE A 271 -20.42 -25.16 4.49
C ILE A 271 -20.08 -26.29 3.50
N PRO A 272 -20.94 -26.58 2.50
CA PRO A 272 -20.70 -27.65 1.53
C PRO A 272 -19.46 -27.36 0.67
N GLY A 273 -18.57 -28.35 0.50
CA GLY A 273 -17.31 -28.19 -0.23
C GLY A 273 -16.17 -27.53 0.56
N PHE A 274 -16.41 -27.27 1.85
CA PHE A 274 -15.45 -26.70 2.79
C PHE A 274 -14.86 -27.81 3.68
N GLY A 275 -13.66 -28.29 3.32
CA GLY A 275 -12.93 -29.26 4.14
C GLY A 275 -12.16 -28.60 5.28
N VAL A 276 -11.66 -29.42 6.22
CA VAL A 276 -10.87 -28.98 7.40
C VAL A 276 -9.74 -28.01 7.02
N SER A 277 -8.97 -28.33 5.97
CA SER A 277 -7.85 -27.48 5.53
C SER A 277 -8.28 -26.09 5.04
N LYS A 278 -9.46 -25.96 4.41
CA LYS A 278 -9.99 -24.65 3.97
C LYS A 278 -10.49 -23.82 5.15
N ALA A 279 -11.13 -24.46 6.12
CA ALA A 279 -11.56 -23.82 7.36
C ALA A 279 -10.37 -23.29 8.16
N GLU A 280 -9.29 -24.06 8.26
CA GLU A 280 -8.08 -23.62 8.93
C GLU A 280 -7.43 -22.42 8.23
N ALA A 281 -7.34 -22.46 6.90
CA ALA A 281 -6.81 -21.35 6.11
C ALA A 281 -7.67 -20.09 6.24
N LEU A 282 -9.00 -20.22 6.23
CA LEU A 282 -9.93 -19.11 6.41
C LEU A 282 -9.80 -18.51 7.82
N ALA A 283 -9.76 -19.33 8.88
CA ALA A 283 -9.54 -18.86 10.24
C ALA A 283 -8.23 -18.05 10.36
N GLY A 284 -7.15 -18.54 9.75
CA GLY A 284 -5.88 -17.80 9.68
C GLY A 284 -5.97 -16.47 8.94
N GLN A 285 -6.72 -16.42 7.83
CA GLN A 285 -6.96 -15.19 7.08
C GLN A 285 -7.79 -14.18 7.89
N LEU A 286 -8.88 -14.63 8.53
CA LEU A 286 -9.72 -13.76 9.35
C LEU A 286 -8.95 -13.21 10.57
N MET A 287 -8.04 -14.00 11.16
CA MET A 287 -7.13 -13.53 12.21
C MET A 287 -6.19 -12.41 11.73
N GLN A 288 -5.65 -12.52 10.51
CA GLN A 288 -4.84 -11.46 9.92
C GLN A 288 -5.66 -10.20 9.65
N GLN A 289 -6.89 -10.37 9.13
CA GLN A 289 -7.82 -9.26 8.92
C GLN A 289 -8.23 -8.57 10.22
N ALA A 290 -8.46 -9.35 11.28
CA ALA A 290 -8.76 -8.82 12.61
C ALA A 290 -7.62 -7.96 13.14
N LYS A 291 -6.38 -8.43 13.00
CA LYS A 291 -5.19 -7.66 13.37
C LYS A 291 -5.06 -6.36 12.56
N ALA A 292 -5.32 -6.42 11.25
CA ALA A 292 -5.25 -5.26 10.37
C ALA A 292 -6.38 -4.23 10.62
N ASN A 293 -7.50 -4.66 11.18
CA ASN A 293 -8.65 -3.81 11.53
C ASN A 293 -8.78 -3.54 13.05
N ASP A 294 -7.76 -3.84 13.86
CA ASP A 294 -7.81 -3.76 15.34
C ASP A 294 -8.36 -2.41 15.84
N ASP A 295 -7.88 -1.29 15.28
CA ASP A 295 -8.34 0.05 15.66
C ASP A 295 -9.84 0.25 15.43
N LYS A 296 -10.39 -0.30 14.34
CA LYS A 296 -11.82 -0.20 14.02
C LYS A 296 -12.66 -1.14 14.87
N LEU A 297 -12.17 -2.36 15.11
CA LEU A 297 -12.85 -3.36 15.92
C LEU A 297 -12.90 -2.97 17.41
N ARG A 298 -11.89 -2.25 17.91
CA ARG A 298 -11.89 -1.68 19.27
C ARG A 298 -12.87 -0.53 19.46
N ALA A 299 -13.24 0.14 18.38
CA ALA A 299 -14.13 1.31 18.41
C ALA A 299 -15.61 0.92 18.23
N ALA A 300 -15.89 -0.34 17.87
CA ALA A 300 -17.21 -0.92 17.74
C ALA A 300 -17.78 -1.32 19.11
#